data_AF-A0A1T4XFI2-F1
#
_entry.id   AF-A0A1T4XFI2-F1
#
_cell.length_a   1.000
_cell.length_b   1.000
_cell.length_c   1.000
_cell.angle_alpha   90.00
_cell.angle_beta   90.00
_cell.angle_gamma   90.00
#
_symmetry.space_group_name_H-M   'P 1'
#
loop_
_entity.id
_entity.type
_entity.pdbx_description
1 polymer ?
#
loop_
_entity_poly.entity_id
_entity_poly.type
_entity_poly.pdbx_seq_one_letter_code
_entity_poly.pdbx_strand_id
1 'polypeptide(L)'
;MKIRVVCLCLALVGLDCLSSPCFGQETDPDLPQPLEANFADALVAESPFTRYVSLEDTLQLTGVAYVGGRPVATVFNTKTKESILVFEEPNELGWHLTGIAAGTDLANTQIEMMVGPETITMHYHGQSMNPEGGKEGKTRLAGSDGKKPKKYSSLLGENGKEMYASLSSDARNKFRDVLKSHMEKRPDESAQDRASFAQKVFAKIKESDRGSSSSSGTKAPKTSKPAKKKQGA
;
A
#
# COMPACT_ATOMS: atom_id res chain seq x y z
N MET A 1 35.65 -10.46 -73.20
CA MET A 1 34.66 -11.44 -73.71
C MET A 1 33.33 -10.72 -73.88
N LYS A 2 32.79 -10.73 -75.10
CA LYS A 2 31.52 -10.12 -75.52
C LYS A 2 30.47 -11.22 -75.56
N ILE A 3 29.31 -11.03 -74.93
CA ILE A 3 28.12 -11.85 -75.22
C ILE A 3 26.98 -10.89 -75.56
N ARG A 4 26.50 -11.03 -76.79
CA ARG A 4 25.40 -10.29 -77.40
C ARG A 4 24.11 -11.12 -77.28
N VAL A 5 23.01 -10.40 -77.02
CA VAL A 5 21.69 -10.51 -77.68
C VAL A 5 21.06 -11.90 -77.77
N VAL A 6 19.90 -12.08 -77.11
CA VAL A 6 18.69 -12.59 -77.79
C VAL A 6 17.47 -11.85 -77.24
N CYS A 7 16.86 -11.09 -78.15
CA CYS A 7 15.52 -10.54 -78.07
C CYS A 7 14.50 -11.69 -78.18
N LEU A 8 13.53 -11.76 -77.26
CA LEU A 8 12.32 -12.54 -77.46
C LEU A 8 11.12 -11.64 -77.14
N CYS A 9 10.65 -10.95 -78.17
CA CYS A 9 9.31 -10.38 -78.20
C CYS A 9 8.30 -11.53 -78.25
N LEU A 10 7.40 -11.60 -77.28
CA LEU A 10 6.16 -12.34 -77.41
C LEU A 10 5.03 -11.42 -76.92
N ALA A 11 4.36 -10.81 -77.89
CA ALA A 11 3.15 -10.04 -77.69
C ALA A 11 1.99 -11.00 -77.36
N LEU A 12 1.07 -10.57 -76.48
CA LEU A 12 -0.39 -10.74 -76.65
C LEU A 12 -1.14 -10.02 -75.50
N VAL A 13 -1.76 -8.89 -75.88
CA VAL A 13 -3.16 -8.51 -75.63
C VAL A 13 -3.64 -8.29 -74.18
N GLY A 14 -3.87 -7.01 -73.88
CA GLY A 14 -5.17 -6.50 -73.43
C GLY A 14 -5.57 -6.73 -71.97
N LEU A 15 -5.42 -5.69 -71.15
CA LEU A 15 -6.39 -5.40 -70.10
C LEU A 15 -6.41 -3.89 -69.80
N ASP A 16 -7.62 -3.40 -69.59
CA ASP A 16 -8.09 -2.04 -69.75
C ASP A 16 -7.38 -0.97 -68.91
N CYS A 17 -6.94 0.08 -69.61
CA CYS A 17 -6.75 1.40 -69.04
C CYS A 17 -8.12 1.98 -68.64
N LEU A 18 -8.59 1.72 -67.43
CA LEU A 18 -9.45 2.70 -66.73
C LEU A 18 -8.54 3.76 -66.11
N SER A 19 -8.03 4.68 -66.95
CA SER A 19 -7.69 6.01 -66.44
C SER A 19 -9.01 6.75 -66.24
N SER A 20 -9.58 6.66 -65.04
CA SER A 20 -10.51 7.70 -64.60
C SER A 20 -9.77 9.03 -64.73
N PRO A 21 -10.28 10.02 -65.46
CA PRO A 21 -9.82 11.38 -65.27
C PRO A 21 -10.09 11.71 -63.80
N CYS A 22 -9.03 12.00 -63.03
CA CYS A 22 -9.13 12.63 -61.73
C CYS A 22 -10.02 13.86 -61.90
N PHE A 23 -11.26 13.75 -61.43
CA PHE A 23 -12.08 14.92 -61.14
C PHE A 23 -11.24 15.81 -60.23
N GLY A 24 -10.77 16.94 -60.75
CA GLY A 24 -10.43 18.07 -59.91
C GLY A 24 -11.70 18.40 -59.14
N GLN A 25 -11.67 18.18 -57.84
CA GLN A 25 -12.81 18.47 -56.98
C GLN A 25 -13.02 19.99 -57.00
N GLU A 26 -13.99 20.45 -57.78
CA GLU A 26 -14.61 21.75 -57.59
C GLU A 26 -15.34 21.65 -56.24
N THR A 27 -14.70 22.11 -55.17
CA THR A 27 -15.29 22.10 -53.83
C THR A 27 -16.41 23.13 -53.82
N ASP A 28 -17.65 22.67 -53.81
CA ASP A 28 -18.83 23.50 -53.57
C ASP A 28 -18.69 24.19 -52.20
N PRO A 29 -18.61 25.53 -52.13
CA PRO A 29 -18.41 26.25 -50.87
C PRO A 29 -19.62 26.17 -49.93
N ASP A 30 -20.77 25.73 -50.41
CA ASP A 30 -21.99 25.57 -49.61
C ASP A 30 -22.09 24.20 -48.92
N LEU A 31 -21.19 23.26 -49.25
CA LEU A 31 -21.05 21.99 -48.55
C LEU A 31 -19.83 22.00 -47.64
N PRO A 32 -19.91 21.35 -46.47
CA PRO A 32 -18.73 21.16 -45.63
C PRO A 32 -17.68 20.36 -46.40
N GLN A 33 -16.46 20.87 -46.43
CA GLN A 33 -15.36 20.18 -47.11
C GLN A 33 -15.07 18.83 -46.43
N PRO A 34 -14.82 17.76 -47.21
CA PRO A 34 -14.41 16.49 -46.66
C PRO A 34 -13.10 16.63 -45.88
N LEU A 35 -13.01 15.94 -44.74
CA LEU A 35 -11.84 16.01 -43.87
C LEU A 35 -10.61 15.45 -44.61
N GLU A 36 -9.60 16.28 -44.80
CA GLU A 36 -8.29 15.89 -45.32
C GLU A 36 -7.67 14.80 -44.44
N ALA A 37 -7.29 13.67 -45.02
CA ALA A 37 -6.73 12.53 -44.27
C ALA A 37 -5.48 12.91 -43.45
N ASN A 38 -4.68 13.84 -43.98
CA ASN A 38 -3.47 14.35 -43.33
C ASN A 38 -3.75 15.11 -42.02
N PHE A 39 -4.97 15.66 -41.85
CA PHE A 39 -5.35 16.34 -40.60
C PHE A 39 -5.47 15.33 -39.44
N ALA A 40 -5.89 14.10 -39.74
CA ALA A 40 -6.04 13.06 -38.75
C ALA A 40 -4.70 12.40 -38.37
N ASP A 41 -3.65 12.50 -39.19
CA ASP A 41 -2.37 11.83 -38.94
C ASP A 41 -1.75 12.22 -37.59
N ALA A 42 -1.76 13.52 -37.25
CA ALA A 42 -1.26 13.99 -35.95
C ALA A 42 -2.12 13.47 -34.77
N LEU A 43 -3.44 13.43 -34.95
CA LEU A 43 -4.38 12.93 -33.95
C LEU A 43 -4.30 11.41 -33.79
N VAL A 44 -3.95 10.68 -34.84
CA VAL A 44 -3.74 9.22 -34.82
C VAL A 44 -2.37 8.91 -34.20
N ALA A 45 -1.33 9.66 -34.55
CA ALA A 45 0.02 9.51 -33.99
C ALA A 45 0.07 9.85 -32.49
N GLU A 46 -0.65 10.89 -32.05
CA GLU A 46 -0.69 11.35 -30.67
C GLU A 46 -2.08 11.21 -30.04
N SER A 47 -2.78 10.10 -30.31
CA SER A 47 -4.14 9.91 -29.82
C SER A 47 -4.18 9.84 -28.28
N PRO A 48 -4.99 10.69 -27.62
CA PRO A 48 -5.19 10.61 -26.17
C PRO A 48 -6.04 9.40 -25.77
N PHE A 49 -6.74 8.76 -26.72
CA PHE A 49 -7.66 7.64 -26.45
C PHE A 49 -7.01 6.26 -26.55
N THR A 50 -5.83 6.17 -27.17
CA THR A 50 -5.02 4.93 -27.21
C THR A 50 -3.91 4.92 -26.16
N ARG A 51 -3.70 6.03 -25.45
CA ARG A 51 -2.76 6.09 -24.33
C ARG A 51 -3.23 5.20 -23.18
N TYR A 52 -2.27 4.59 -22.51
CA TYR A 52 -2.51 3.78 -21.31
C TYR A 52 -2.85 4.72 -20.15
N VAL A 53 -4.09 5.19 -20.11
CA VAL A 53 -4.62 6.05 -19.05
C VAL A 53 -4.43 5.31 -17.72
N SER A 54 -3.70 5.97 -16.82
CA SER A 54 -3.36 5.55 -15.46
C SER A 54 -2.09 4.72 -15.25
N LEU A 55 -0.95 5.18 -15.77
CA LEU A 55 0.36 4.72 -15.26
C LEU A 55 0.48 4.96 -13.74
N GLU A 56 -0.07 6.07 -13.25
CA GLU A 56 -0.12 6.43 -11.83
C GLU A 56 -0.85 5.40 -10.95
N ASP A 57 -1.88 4.73 -11.48
CA ASP A 57 -2.60 3.69 -10.74
C ASP A 57 -1.80 2.37 -10.67
N THR A 58 -0.86 2.18 -11.60
CA THR A 58 -0.08 0.94 -11.71
C THR A 58 1.29 1.03 -11.06
N LEU A 59 1.87 2.22 -11.02
CA LEU A 59 3.21 2.46 -10.50
C LEU A 59 3.10 3.00 -9.08
N GLN A 60 3.86 2.43 -8.16
CA GLN A 60 3.90 2.85 -6.76
C GLN A 60 5.32 3.22 -6.36
N LEU A 61 5.51 4.41 -5.78
CA LEU A 61 6.81 4.80 -5.25
C LEU A 61 7.04 4.04 -3.94
N THR A 62 8.04 3.17 -3.92
CA THR A 62 8.39 2.35 -2.75
C THR A 62 9.60 2.85 -1.99
N GLY A 63 10.42 3.71 -2.60
CA GLY A 63 11.57 4.29 -1.93
C GLY A 63 12.29 5.33 -2.77
N VAL A 64 13.02 6.20 -2.07
CA VAL A 64 13.97 7.15 -2.65
C VAL A 64 15.26 7.03 -1.87
N ALA A 65 16.38 6.97 -2.57
CA ALA A 65 17.71 6.88 -2.01
C ALA A 65 18.66 7.86 -2.72
N TYR A 66 19.78 8.17 -2.09
CA TYR A 66 20.84 8.94 -2.71
C TYR A 66 22.10 8.08 -2.77
N VAL A 67 22.58 7.80 -3.98
CA VAL A 67 23.80 7.01 -4.21
C VAL A 67 24.85 7.93 -4.80
N GLY A 68 25.96 8.15 -4.08
CA GLY A 68 27.01 9.06 -4.53
C GLY A 68 26.53 10.51 -4.72
N GLY A 69 25.51 10.93 -3.95
CA GLY A 69 24.89 12.26 -4.07
C GLY A 69 23.86 12.38 -5.19
N ARG A 70 23.62 11.33 -5.98
CA ARG A 70 22.60 11.32 -7.04
C ARG A 70 21.31 10.67 -6.54
N PRO A 71 20.14 11.26 -6.85
CA PRO A 71 18.86 10.69 -6.48
C PRO A 71 18.57 9.41 -7.27
N VAL A 72 18.03 8.41 -6.59
CA VAL A 72 17.56 7.15 -7.17
C VAL A 72 16.19 6.85 -6.58
N ALA A 73 15.21 6.59 -7.43
CA ALA A 73 13.86 6.19 -7.00
C ALA A 73 13.61 4.73 -7.33
N THR A 74 12.92 4.05 -6.42
CA THR A 74 12.44 2.69 -6.63
C THR A 74 10.95 2.72 -6.86
N VAL A 75 10.55 2.27 -8.05
CA VAL A 75 9.15 2.25 -8.49
C VAL A 75 8.70 0.80 -8.62
N PHE A 76 7.59 0.46 -8.00
CA PHE A 76 6.98 -0.86 -8.08
C PHE A 76 5.82 -0.85 -9.07
N ASN A 77 5.89 -1.71 -10.08
CA ASN A 77 4.79 -1.93 -11.01
C ASN A 77 3.86 -3.01 -10.46
N THR A 78 2.63 -2.65 -10.11
CA THR A 78 1.63 -3.57 -9.56
C THR A 78 1.12 -4.61 -10.56
N LYS A 79 1.22 -4.34 -11.88
CA LYS A 79 0.80 -5.27 -12.93
C LYS A 79 1.85 -6.35 -13.20
N THR A 80 3.10 -5.95 -13.38
CA THR A 80 4.21 -6.89 -13.62
C THR A 80 4.80 -7.47 -12.33
N LYS A 81 4.53 -6.82 -11.19
CA LYS A 81 5.10 -7.12 -9.86
C LYS A 81 6.62 -6.96 -9.80
N GLU A 82 7.15 -6.06 -10.62
CA GLU A 82 8.58 -5.79 -10.71
C GLU A 82 8.92 -4.46 -10.06
N SER A 83 10.11 -4.39 -9.47
CA SER A 83 10.69 -3.15 -8.95
C SER A 83 11.71 -2.63 -9.95
N ILE A 84 11.50 -1.40 -10.40
CA ILE A 84 12.32 -0.72 -11.40
C ILE A 84 13.04 0.43 -10.72
N LEU A 85 14.33 0.51 -10.96
CA LEU A 85 15.16 1.63 -10.51
C LEU A 85 15.11 2.72 -11.57
N VAL A 86 14.86 3.94 -11.11
CA VAL A 86 14.80 5.13 -11.96
C VAL A 86 15.87 6.10 -11.47
N PHE A 87 16.67 6.57 -12.41
CA PHE A 87 17.78 7.50 -12.20
C PHE A 87 17.49 8.82 -12.91
N GLU A 88 18.36 9.81 -12.73
CA GLU A 88 18.33 11.04 -13.54
C GLU A 88 18.60 10.78 -15.04
N GLU A 89 19.38 9.74 -15.34
CA GLU A 89 19.61 9.27 -16.70
C GLU A 89 18.54 8.25 -17.13
N PRO A 90 18.14 8.23 -18.41
CA PRO A 90 17.13 7.31 -18.92
C PRO A 90 17.60 5.85 -18.84
N ASN A 91 16.77 5.00 -18.24
CA ASN A 91 16.99 3.56 -18.20
C ASN A 91 16.65 2.90 -19.56
N GLU A 92 16.73 1.56 -19.62
CA GLU A 92 16.40 0.78 -20.84
C GLU A 92 14.95 0.98 -21.33
N LEU A 93 14.05 1.42 -20.45
CA LEU A 93 12.66 1.74 -20.76
C LEU A 93 12.46 3.22 -21.14
N GLY A 94 13.54 4.01 -21.14
CA GLY A 94 13.52 5.46 -21.38
C GLY A 94 13.05 6.28 -20.18
N TRP A 95 12.93 5.67 -18.99
CA TRP A 95 12.41 6.34 -17.80
C TRP A 95 13.52 7.04 -17.05
N HIS A 96 13.27 8.27 -16.64
CA HIS A 96 14.21 9.05 -15.83
C HIS A 96 13.50 10.00 -14.88
N LEU A 97 14.19 10.36 -13.81
CA LEU A 97 13.75 11.31 -12.80
C LEU A 97 13.97 12.73 -13.28
N THR A 98 12.92 13.55 -13.19
CA THR A 98 12.96 14.98 -13.50
C THR A 98 13.13 15.80 -12.23
N GLY A 99 12.57 15.33 -11.10
CA GLY A 99 12.59 16.06 -9.85
C GLY A 99 12.24 15.21 -8.63
N ILE A 100 12.75 15.60 -7.46
CA ILE A 100 12.41 14.98 -6.18
C ILE A 100 12.08 16.07 -5.16
N ALA A 101 10.88 16.01 -4.63
CA ALA A 101 10.47 16.75 -3.44
C ALA A 101 10.60 15.81 -2.23
N ALA A 102 11.80 15.76 -1.64
CA ALA A 102 12.05 15.00 -0.43
C ALA A 102 11.39 15.71 0.76
N GLY A 103 10.28 15.16 1.26
CA GLY A 103 9.65 15.62 2.49
C GLY A 103 10.49 15.24 3.71
N THR A 104 10.31 15.96 4.83
CA THR A 104 10.88 15.55 6.14
C THR A 104 10.34 14.21 6.64
N ASP A 105 9.21 13.78 6.10
CA ASP A 105 8.58 12.48 6.35
C ASP A 105 8.39 11.75 5.02
N LEU A 106 8.58 10.42 5.01
CA LEU A 106 8.48 9.59 3.80
C LEU A 106 7.10 9.72 3.14
N ALA A 107 6.04 9.89 3.94
CA ALA A 107 4.68 10.08 3.44
C ALA A 107 4.49 11.36 2.60
N ASN A 108 5.34 12.37 2.81
CA ASN A 108 5.32 13.62 2.05
C ASN A 108 6.33 13.63 0.90
N THR A 109 7.05 12.52 0.69
CA THR A 109 7.98 12.41 -0.43
C THR A 109 7.22 12.24 -1.72
N GLN A 110 7.53 13.11 -2.67
CA GLN A 110 6.98 13.11 -4.01
C GLN A 110 8.13 13.08 -5.01
N ILE A 111 7.97 12.30 -6.07
CA ILE A 111 8.88 12.29 -7.19
C ILE A 111 8.14 12.72 -8.45
N GLU A 112 8.89 13.34 -9.35
CA GLU A 112 8.48 13.64 -10.70
C GLU A 112 9.41 12.86 -11.63
N MET A 113 8.83 12.04 -12.50
CA MET A 113 9.58 11.27 -13.47
C MET A 113 8.94 11.31 -14.85
N MET A 114 9.77 11.13 -15.85
CA MET A 114 9.35 11.02 -17.23
C MET A 114 9.29 9.55 -17.64
N VAL A 115 8.16 9.14 -18.20
CA VAL A 115 7.91 7.81 -18.77
C VAL A 115 7.55 8.00 -20.23
N GLY A 116 8.52 7.77 -21.12
CA GLY A 116 8.36 8.09 -22.54
C GLY A 116 8.11 9.60 -22.73
N PRO A 117 6.97 10.03 -23.31
CA PRO A 117 6.62 11.44 -23.46
C PRO A 117 5.84 12.04 -22.28
N GLU A 118 5.48 11.25 -21.26
CA GLU A 118 4.62 11.69 -20.17
C GLU A 118 5.42 11.98 -18.90
N THR A 119 5.07 13.06 -18.21
CA THR A 119 5.62 13.37 -16.88
C THR A 119 4.57 13.00 -15.84
N ILE A 120 4.95 12.10 -14.93
CA ILE A 120 4.09 11.60 -13.87
C ILE A 120 4.64 12.00 -12.50
N THR A 121 3.71 12.36 -11.63
CA THR A 121 3.99 12.72 -10.25
C THR A 121 3.54 11.60 -9.33
N MET A 122 4.45 11.06 -8.53
CA MET A 122 4.16 9.93 -7.66
C MET A 122 4.48 10.23 -6.21
N HIS A 123 3.55 9.83 -5.34
CA HIS A 123 3.71 9.91 -3.88
C HIS A 123 4.16 8.58 -3.31
N TYR A 124 4.94 8.66 -2.23
CA TYR A 124 5.36 7.48 -1.50
C TYR A 124 4.15 6.69 -0.99
N HIS A 125 4.03 5.44 -1.43
CA HIS A 125 2.99 4.55 -0.95
C HIS A 125 3.61 3.63 0.13
N GLY A 126 3.31 3.93 1.40
CA GLY A 126 3.89 3.26 2.58
C GLY A 126 3.52 1.78 2.77
N GLN A 127 3.13 1.06 1.71
CA GLN A 127 3.06 -0.38 1.75
C GLN A 127 4.48 -0.94 1.75
N SER A 128 4.96 -1.20 2.95
CA SER A 128 6.20 -1.90 3.24
C SER A 128 6.19 -3.27 2.54
N MET A 129 6.76 -3.37 1.34
CA MET A 129 7.40 -4.59 0.84
C MET A 129 8.67 -4.80 1.67
N ASN A 130 8.45 -5.10 2.95
CA ASN A 130 9.51 -5.42 3.88
C ASN A 130 9.66 -6.95 3.83
N PRO A 131 10.75 -7.51 3.27
CA PRO A 131 11.00 -8.96 3.38
C PRO A 131 11.21 -9.40 4.84
N GLU A 132 11.33 -8.47 5.80
CA GLU A 132 11.40 -8.79 7.23
C GLU A 132 10.59 -7.79 8.09
N GLY A 133 9.37 -8.17 8.44
CA GLY A 133 8.32 -7.39 9.11
C GLY A 133 8.66 -6.18 10.00
N GLY A 134 7.79 -5.16 9.96
CA GLY A 134 7.97 -3.96 10.81
C GLY A 134 6.80 -2.96 10.84
N LYS A 135 5.62 -3.39 11.32
CA LYS A 135 4.59 -2.62 12.07
C LYS A 135 4.38 -1.12 11.77
N GLU A 136 3.26 -0.78 11.12
CA GLU A 136 2.33 0.26 11.58
C GLU A 136 0.88 -0.16 11.33
N GLY A 137 0.13 -0.27 12.42
CA GLY A 137 -1.14 -0.99 12.50
C GLY A 137 -1.18 -1.69 13.86
N LYS A 138 -1.38 -0.90 14.92
CA LYS A 138 -1.23 -1.29 16.32
C LYS A 138 -2.36 -2.19 16.81
N THR A 139 -2.64 -3.28 16.09
CA THR A 139 -3.14 -4.52 16.66
C THR A 139 -1.92 -5.21 17.26
N ARG A 140 -1.70 -5.04 18.57
CA ARG A 140 -0.67 -5.74 19.32
C ARG A 140 -0.93 -7.26 19.27
N LEU A 141 -0.44 -7.91 18.22
CA LEU A 141 -0.22 -9.35 18.18
C LEU A 141 1.28 -9.57 18.41
N ALA A 142 1.61 -9.76 19.69
CA ALA A 142 2.89 -10.32 20.07
C ALA A 142 2.91 -11.78 19.63
N GLY A 143 3.86 -12.12 18.75
CA GLY A 143 4.23 -13.49 18.46
C GLY A 143 4.82 -14.13 19.71
N SER A 144 4.01 -14.92 20.38
CA SER A 144 4.42 -16.06 21.20
C SER A 144 3.49 -17.17 20.75
N ASP A 145 4.08 -18.24 20.22
CA ASP A 145 3.47 -19.54 19.90
C ASP A 145 1.94 -19.55 19.73
N GLY A 146 1.47 -19.37 18.49
CA GLY A 146 0.27 -20.05 17.95
C GLY A 146 -1.04 -20.06 18.75
N LYS A 147 -1.19 -19.26 19.80
CA LYS A 147 -2.33 -19.33 20.72
C LYS A 147 -2.79 -17.92 21.00
N LYS A 148 -3.66 -17.40 20.13
CA LYS A 148 -4.40 -16.15 20.34
C LYS A 148 -4.80 -16.12 21.83
N PRO A 149 -4.46 -15.06 22.61
CA PRO A 149 -4.82 -15.02 24.01
C PRO A 149 -6.32 -15.21 24.10
N LYS A 150 -6.76 -16.34 24.66
CA LYS A 150 -8.17 -16.65 24.81
C LYS A 150 -8.78 -15.47 25.56
N LYS A 151 -9.65 -14.72 24.90
CA LYS A 151 -10.27 -13.54 25.50
C LYS A 151 -11.22 -14.05 26.56
N TYR A 152 -10.76 -14.18 27.82
CA TYR A 152 -11.57 -14.65 28.95
C TYR A 152 -12.85 -13.82 29.15
N SER A 153 -12.90 -12.60 28.63
CA SER A 153 -14.09 -11.76 28.59
C SER A 153 -15.24 -12.36 27.77
N SER A 154 -14.97 -13.20 26.77
CA SER A 154 -16.04 -13.82 25.97
C SER A 154 -16.85 -14.86 26.74
N LEU A 155 -16.29 -15.41 27.84
CA LEU A 155 -16.97 -16.37 28.70
C LEU A 155 -18.02 -15.71 29.62
N LEU A 156 -18.01 -14.38 29.71
CA LEU A 156 -18.96 -13.61 30.52
C LEU A 156 -20.22 -13.18 29.74
N GLY A 157 -20.32 -13.57 28.46
CA GLY A 157 -21.42 -13.22 27.57
C GLY A 157 -21.16 -11.94 26.76
N GLU A 158 -22.22 -11.40 26.17
CA GLU A 158 -22.18 -10.28 25.22
C GLU A 158 -21.62 -8.99 25.83
N ASN A 159 -22.01 -8.68 27.08
CA ASN A 159 -21.46 -7.57 27.87
C ASN A 159 -20.18 -7.95 28.63
N GLY A 160 -19.54 -9.07 28.26
CA GLY A 160 -18.44 -9.64 29.01
C GLY A 160 -17.18 -8.79 28.97
N LYS A 161 -17.02 -7.96 27.94
CA LYS A 161 -15.90 -7.02 27.79
C LYS A 161 -16.01 -5.88 28.81
N GLU A 162 -17.20 -5.34 28.98
CA GLU A 162 -17.54 -4.24 29.89
C GLU A 162 -17.50 -4.72 31.33
N MET A 163 -18.08 -5.90 31.61
CA MET A 163 -17.99 -6.54 32.93
C MET A 163 -16.53 -6.79 33.32
N TYR A 164 -15.73 -7.34 32.41
CA TYR A 164 -14.31 -7.58 32.67
C TYR A 164 -13.53 -6.28 32.90
N ALA A 165 -13.85 -5.21 32.16
CA ALA A 165 -13.23 -3.91 32.33
C ALA A 165 -13.61 -3.22 33.66
N SER A 166 -14.76 -3.56 34.24
CA SER A 166 -15.23 -3.00 35.52
C SER A 166 -14.44 -3.48 36.75
N LEU A 167 -13.66 -4.56 36.62
CA LEU A 167 -12.80 -5.08 37.69
C LEU A 167 -11.46 -4.34 37.75
N SER A 168 -10.89 -4.22 38.95
CA SER A 168 -9.52 -3.73 39.13
C SER A 168 -8.48 -4.58 38.37
N SER A 169 -7.28 -4.04 38.12
CA SER A 169 -6.18 -4.81 37.49
C SER A 169 -5.87 -6.11 38.23
N ASP A 170 -5.90 -6.08 39.55
CA ASP A 170 -5.55 -7.23 40.40
C ASP A 170 -6.68 -8.26 40.41
N ALA A 171 -7.94 -7.81 40.48
CA ALA A 171 -9.11 -8.67 40.33
C ALA A 171 -9.15 -9.36 38.96
N ARG A 172 -8.79 -8.64 37.90
CA ARG A 172 -8.69 -9.19 36.53
C ARG A 172 -7.64 -10.28 36.39
N ASN A 173 -6.51 -10.16 37.10
CA ASN A 173 -5.46 -11.18 37.10
C ASN A 173 -5.93 -12.44 37.87
N LYS A 174 -6.48 -12.27 39.07
CA LYS A 174 -7.06 -13.37 39.86
C LYS A 174 -8.12 -14.15 39.07
N PHE A 175 -8.97 -13.44 38.32
CA PHE A 175 -9.98 -14.05 37.46
C PHE A 175 -9.37 -14.93 36.37
N ARG A 176 -8.29 -14.46 35.72
CA ARG A 176 -7.57 -15.25 34.70
C ARG A 176 -6.94 -16.50 35.30
N ASP A 177 -6.34 -16.39 36.48
CA ASP A 177 -5.65 -17.52 37.11
C ASP A 177 -6.62 -18.63 37.53
N VAL A 178 -7.78 -18.25 38.08
CA VAL A 178 -8.84 -19.21 38.43
C VAL A 178 -9.41 -19.87 37.18
N LEU A 179 -9.64 -19.12 36.10
CA LEU A 179 -10.13 -19.71 34.84
C LEU A 179 -9.08 -20.60 34.17
N LYS A 180 -7.81 -20.18 34.16
CA LYS A 180 -6.71 -20.96 33.58
C LYS A 180 -6.59 -22.31 34.30
N SER A 181 -6.55 -22.30 35.63
CA SER A 181 -6.48 -23.53 36.42
C SER A 181 -7.70 -24.43 36.27
N HIS A 182 -8.91 -23.86 36.12
CA HIS A 182 -10.12 -24.65 35.82
C HIS A 182 -10.05 -25.31 34.45
N MET A 183 -9.63 -24.55 33.42
CA MET A 183 -9.50 -25.06 32.05
C MET A 183 -8.41 -26.12 31.90
N GLU A 184 -7.33 -26.03 32.68
CA GLU A 184 -6.26 -27.05 32.71
C GLU A 184 -6.74 -28.34 33.37
N LYS A 185 -7.57 -28.24 34.41
CA LYS A 185 -8.16 -29.42 35.09
C LYS A 185 -9.30 -30.05 34.33
N ARG A 186 -9.99 -29.29 33.46
CA ARG A 186 -11.17 -29.73 32.71
C ARG A 186 -11.10 -29.35 31.23
N PRO A 187 -10.23 -30.01 30.45
CA PRO A 187 -10.08 -29.74 29.02
C PRO A 187 -11.32 -30.12 28.18
N ASP A 188 -12.15 -31.04 28.67
CA ASP A 188 -13.30 -31.60 27.90
C ASP A 188 -14.67 -30.99 28.26
N GLU A 189 -14.69 -30.00 29.16
CA GLU A 189 -15.93 -29.36 29.61
C GLU A 189 -16.62 -28.55 28.49
N SER A 190 -17.95 -28.58 28.47
CA SER A 190 -18.75 -27.88 27.47
C SER A 190 -18.54 -26.36 27.53
N ALA A 191 -18.75 -25.67 26.41
CA ALA A 191 -18.61 -24.21 26.37
C ALA A 191 -19.58 -23.49 27.30
N GLN A 192 -20.75 -24.08 27.56
CA GLN A 192 -21.79 -23.50 28.41
C GLN A 192 -21.44 -23.61 29.90
N ASP A 193 -20.90 -24.75 30.33
CA ASP A 193 -20.47 -24.96 31.73
C ASP A 193 -19.28 -24.06 32.08
N ARG A 194 -18.40 -23.82 31.11
CA ARG A 194 -17.31 -22.84 31.24
C ARG A 194 -17.82 -21.41 31.43
N ALA A 195 -18.88 -21.04 30.71
CA ALA A 195 -19.48 -19.72 30.80
C ALA A 195 -20.19 -19.52 32.16
N SER A 196 -20.95 -20.50 32.63
CA SER A 196 -21.62 -20.45 33.93
C SER A 196 -20.62 -20.39 35.10
N PHE A 197 -19.54 -21.18 35.01
CA PHE A 197 -18.43 -21.10 35.96
C PHE A 197 -17.75 -19.73 35.95
N ALA A 198 -17.45 -19.19 34.76
CA ALA A 198 -16.84 -17.87 34.62
C ALA A 198 -17.71 -16.76 35.24
N GLN A 199 -19.03 -16.79 35.03
CA GLN A 199 -19.95 -15.84 35.66
C GLN A 199 -19.96 -15.94 37.19
N LYS A 200 -19.94 -17.17 37.74
CA LYS A 200 -19.88 -17.41 39.19
C LYS A 200 -18.58 -16.89 39.81
N VAL A 201 -17.44 -17.15 39.15
CA VAL A 201 -16.13 -16.66 39.60
C VAL A 201 -16.05 -15.14 39.49
N PHE A 202 -16.58 -14.56 38.42
CA PHE A 202 -16.64 -13.11 38.25
C PHE A 202 -17.43 -12.44 39.36
N ALA A 203 -18.62 -12.94 39.70
CA ALA A 203 -19.42 -12.40 40.81
C ALA A 203 -18.66 -12.45 42.15
N LYS A 204 -17.99 -13.57 42.44
CA LYS A 204 -17.18 -13.73 43.67
C LYS A 204 -16.01 -12.75 43.73
N ILE A 205 -15.34 -12.53 42.60
CA ILE A 205 -14.20 -11.61 42.49
C ILE A 205 -14.66 -10.16 42.54
N LYS A 206 -15.78 -9.82 41.89
CA LYS A 206 -16.36 -8.47 41.95
C LYS A 206 -16.75 -8.06 43.36
N GLU A 207 -17.30 -8.99 44.14
CA GLU A 207 -17.61 -8.76 45.55
C GLU A 207 -16.34 -8.56 46.39
N SER A 208 -15.31 -9.38 46.16
CA SER A 208 -14.01 -9.25 46.83
C SER A 208 -13.28 -7.96 46.44
N ASP A 209 -13.44 -7.51 45.20
CA ASP A 209 -12.82 -6.29 44.66
C ASP A 209 -13.46 -5.03 45.24
N ARG A 210 -14.79 -5.02 45.40
CA ARG A 210 -15.55 -3.97 46.11
C ARG A 210 -15.09 -3.79 47.56
N GLY A 211 -14.70 -4.89 48.22
CA GLY A 211 -14.10 -4.83 49.55
C GLY A 211 -12.66 -4.29 49.57
N SER A 212 -11.90 -4.44 48.48
CA SER A 212 -10.51 -3.97 48.36
C SER A 212 -10.35 -2.56 47.78
N SER A 213 -11.37 -2.03 47.08
CA SER A 213 -11.35 -0.67 46.55
C SER A 213 -11.53 0.40 47.63
N SER A 214 -11.97 0.03 48.84
CA SER A 214 -12.05 0.92 50.00
C SER A 214 -10.73 1.07 50.77
N SER A 215 -9.67 0.31 50.44
CA SER A 215 -8.40 0.32 51.20
C SER A 215 -7.14 0.71 50.40
N SER A 216 -7.26 1.12 49.13
CA SER A 216 -6.10 1.46 48.28
C SER A 216 -5.99 2.94 47.87
N GLY A 217 -6.55 3.84 48.68
CA GLY A 217 -6.43 5.29 48.53
C GLY A 217 -5.39 5.93 49.45
N THR A 218 -4.10 5.59 49.33
CA THR A 218 -3.03 6.48 49.86
C THR A 218 -1.78 6.36 49.01
N LYS A 219 -1.65 7.29 48.05
CA LYS A 219 -0.49 7.45 47.19
C LYS A 219 0.58 8.24 47.97
N ALA A 220 1.63 7.57 48.42
CA ALA A 220 2.77 8.21 49.09
C ALA A 220 3.46 9.24 48.17
N PRO A 221 3.83 10.43 48.66
CA PRO A 221 4.54 11.43 47.87
C PRO A 221 6.02 11.06 47.70
N LYS A 222 6.53 11.28 46.48
CA LYS A 222 7.93 11.14 46.11
C LYS A 222 8.80 12.11 46.93
N THR A 223 9.78 11.57 47.65
CA THR A 223 10.76 12.34 48.40
C THR A 223 11.72 13.07 47.45
N SER A 224 11.87 14.37 47.70
CA SER A 224 12.81 15.26 47.04
C SER A 224 14.24 15.01 47.51
N LYS A 225 15.17 15.08 46.55
CA LYS A 225 16.63 14.92 46.70
C LYS A 225 17.23 16.14 47.44
N PRO A 226 18.07 16.00 48.48
CA PRO A 226 18.65 17.17 49.15
C PRO A 226 19.92 17.66 48.45
N ALA A 227 20.02 18.98 48.30
CA ALA A 227 21.18 19.71 47.82
C ALA A 227 22.26 19.80 48.92
N LYS A 228 23.50 19.40 48.60
CA LYS A 228 24.65 19.54 49.51
C LYS A 228 25.28 20.92 49.33
N LYS A 229 25.10 21.76 50.35
CA LYS A 229 25.66 23.11 50.51
C LYS A 229 27.18 23.02 50.68
N LYS A 230 27.92 23.78 49.85
CA LYS A 230 29.36 24.02 49.97
C LYS A 230 29.55 25.11 51.03
N GLN A 231 30.10 24.79 52.19
CA GLN A 231 30.56 25.77 53.16
C GLN A 231 32.08 25.92 53.00
N GLY A 232 32.51 27.15 52.73
CA GLY A 232 33.88 27.59 52.89
C GLY A 232 33.97 28.47 54.13
N ALA A 233 35.03 28.25 54.89
CA ALA A 233 35.83 29.23 55.63
C ALA A 233 37.10 28.48 56.06
#